data_AF-A0A1W2BY50-F1
#
_entry.id   AF-A0A1W2BY50-F1
#
_cell.length_a   1.000
_cell.length_b   1.000
_cell.length_c   1.000
_cell.angle_alpha   90.00
_cell.angle_beta   90.00
_cell.angle_gamma   90.00
#
_symmetry.space_group_name_H-M   'P 1'
#
loop_
_entity.id
_entity.type
_entity.pdbx_description
1 polymer ?
#
loop_
_entity_poly.entity_id
_entity_poly.type
_entity_poly.pdbx_seq_one_letter_code
_entity_poly.pdbx_strand_id
1 'polypeptide(L)'
;MSPSHTDEKLVRMANQIATFFLSQPEAVRAEGVATHINKFWEPRMRGRFFEMIDSSVDGFLPLVVEASPLIRRPDAKAGAGVGVGADAAAGASQGKGPAAGESLSEPSIPG
;
A
#
# COMPACT_ATOMS: atom_id res chain seq x y z
N MET A 1 -19.44 -9.91 -15.62
CA MET A 1 -18.84 -8.57 -15.70
C MET A 1 -17.36 -8.78 -15.94
N SER A 2 -16.83 -8.26 -17.05
CA SER A 2 -15.38 -8.36 -17.32
C SER A 2 -14.62 -7.66 -16.20
N PRO A 3 -13.55 -8.24 -15.62
CA PRO A 3 -12.66 -7.47 -14.76
C PRO A 3 -12.19 -6.28 -15.57
N SER A 4 -12.56 -5.09 -15.14
CA SER A 4 -12.14 -3.88 -15.84
C SER A 4 -10.64 -3.70 -15.57
N HIS A 5 -9.88 -3.17 -16.53
CA HIS A 5 -8.45 -2.85 -16.29
C HIS A 5 -8.23 -1.99 -15.03
N THR A 6 -9.26 -1.26 -14.59
CA THR A 6 -9.27 -0.50 -13.34
C THR A 6 -9.17 -1.39 -12.10
N ASP A 7 -9.82 -2.55 -12.09
CA ASP A 7 -9.84 -3.50 -10.98
C ASP A 7 -8.46 -4.14 -10.80
N GLU A 8 -7.89 -4.66 -11.89
CA GLU A 8 -6.53 -5.20 -11.91
C GLU A 8 -5.49 -4.17 -11.43
N LYS A 9 -5.67 -2.90 -11.86
CA LYS A 9 -4.81 -1.80 -11.42
C LYS A 9 -4.95 -1.52 -9.92
N LEU A 10 -6.17 -1.53 -9.38
CA LEU A 10 -6.41 -1.34 -7.94
C LEU A 10 -5.80 -2.47 -7.11
N VAL A 11 -5.97 -3.73 -7.53
CA VAL A 11 -5.32 -4.89 -6.90
C VAL A 11 -3.81 -4.71 -6.89
N ARG A 12 -3.22 -4.37 -8.05
CA ARG A 12 -1.78 -4.14 -8.17
C ARG A 12 -1.29 -3.03 -7.23
N MET A 13 -2.00 -1.90 -7.18
CA MET A 13 -1.64 -0.77 -6.30
C MET A 13 -1.73 -1.16 -4.82
N ALA A 14 -2.79 -1.85 -4.40
CA ALA A 14 -2.93 -2.32 -3.02
C ALA A 14 -1.77 -3.26 -2.64
N ASN A 15 -1.42 -4.19 -3.53
CA ASN A 15 -0.30 -5.10 -3.31
C ASN A 15 1.04 -4.39 -3.26
N GLN A 16 1.27 -3.36 -4.09
CA GLN A 16 2.49 -2.56 -4.03
C GLN A 16 2.65 -1.85 -2.67
N ILE A 17 1.56 -1.31 -2.14
CA ILE A 17 1.54 -0.70 -0.79
C ILE A 17 1.86 -1.76 0.27
N ALA A 18 1.20 -2.92 0.22
CA ALA A 18 1.47 -4.01 1.16
C ALA A 18 2.92 -4.49 1.10
N THR A 19 3.48 -4.71 -0.10
CA THR A 19 4.88 -5.11 -0.28
C THR A 19 5.86 -4.12 0.36
N PHE A 20 5.60 -2.82 0.28
CA PHE A 20 6.42 -1.82 0.96
C PHE A 20 6.43 -2.04 2.49
N PHE A 21 5.26 -2.29 3.07
CA PHE A 21 5.12 -2.51 4.52
C PHE A 21 5.63 -3.89 5.00
N LEU A 22 5.90 -4.86 4.12
CA LEU A 22 6.52 -6.13 4.52
C LEU A 22 7.90 -5.95 5.17
N SER A 23 8.61 -4.87 4.83
CA SER A 23 9.89 -4.52 5.46
C SER A 23 9.76 -4.00 6.90
N GLN A 24 8.55 -3.60 7.32
CA GLN A 24 8.29 -3.04 8.63
C GLN A 24 8.04 -4.17 9.67
N PRO A 25 8.02 -3.87 10.98
CA PRO A 25 7.64 -4.84 12.00
C PRO A 25 6.19 -5.33 11.80
N GLU A 26 5.95 -6.62 11.99
CA GLU A 26 4.64 -7.27 11.74
C GLU A 26 3.47 -6.55 12.41
N ALA A 27 3.66 -6.12 13.66
CA ALA A 27 2.65 -5.43 14.47
C ALA A 27 2.10 -4.13 13.84
N VAL A 28 2.85 -3.48 12.94
CA VAL A 28 2.46 -2.18 12.34
C VAL A 28 2.13 -2.27 10.86
N ARG A 29 2.33 -3.43 10.21
CA ARG A 29 2.18 -3.55 8.75
C ARG A 29 0.75 -3.28 8.30
N ALA A 30 -0.22 -3.96 8.91
CA ALA A 30 -1.63 -3.86 8.55
C ALA A 30 -2.17 -2.44 8.77
N GLU A 31 -1.82 -1.83 9.91
CA GLU A 31 -2.18 -0.45 10.22
C GLU A 31 -1.55 0.55 9.23
N GLY A 32 -0.29 0.33 8.85
CA GLY A 32 0.42 1.15 7.88
C GLY A 32 -0.22 1.11 6.49
N VAL A 33 -0.58 -0.08 6.01
CA VAL A 33 -1.30 -0.26 4.73
C VAL A 33 -2.66 0.45 4.78
N ALA A 34 -3.44 0.22 5.83
CA ALA A 34 -4.77 0.83 5.97
C ALA A 34 -4.68 2.36 6.04
N THR A 35 -3.72 2.90 6.79
CA THR A 35 -3.46 4.35 6.89
C THR A 35 -3.13 4.94 5.53
N HIS A 36 -2.27 4.27 4.76
CA HIS A 36 -1.89 4.73 3.42
C HIS A 36 -3.11 4.77 2.48
N ILE A 37 -3.90 3.70 2.44
CA ILE A 37 -5.11 3.65 1.62
C ILE A 37 -6.11 4.73 2.05
N ASN A 38 -6.36 4.88 3.36
CA ASN A 38 -7.26 5.92 3.87
C ASN A 38 -6.83 7.34 3.51
N LYS A 39 -5.53 7.61 3.49
CA LYS A 39 -4.98 8.95 3.25
C LYS A 39 -4.91 9.31 1.77
N PHE A 40 -4.59 8.36 0.91
CA PHE A 40 -4.28 8.63 -0.49
C PHE A 40 -5.34 8.14 -1.47
N TRP A 41 -6.26 7.26 -1.07
CA TRP A 41 -7.30 6.78 -1.97
C TRP A 41 -8.59 7.57 -1.81
N GLU A 42 -9.13 7.97 -2.96
CA GLU A 42 -10.42 8.61 -3.04
C GLU A 42 -11.56 7.68 -2.57
N PRO A 43 -12.70 8.23 -2.11
CA PRO A 43 -13.84 7.44 -1.69
C PRO A 43 -14.27 6.39 -2.73
N ARG A 44 -14.29 6.73 -4.03
CA ARG A 44 -14.69 5.78 -5.08
C ARG A 44 -13.74 4.60 -5.22
N MET A 45 -12.43 4.84 -5.13
CA MET A 45 -11.43 3.77 -5.16
C MET A 45 -11.59 2.81 -3.98
N ARG A 46 -11.81 3.36 -2.77
CA ARG A 46 -12.07 2.54 -1.58
C ARG A 46 -13.37 1.74 -1.71
N GLY A 47 -14.42 2.33 -2.29
CA GLY A 47 -15.67 1.63 -2.55
C GLY A 47 -15.46 0.44 -3.47
N ARG A 48 -14.80 0.66 -4.61
CA ARG A 48 -14.49 -0.41 -5.56
C ARG A 48 -13.58 -1.49 -4.96
N PHE A 49 -12.62 -1.10 -4.13
CA PHE A 49 -11.77 -2.03 -3.40
C PHE A 49 -12.55 -2.96 -2.47
N PHE A 50 -13.51 -2.41 -1.71
CA PHE A 50 -14.36 -3.23 -0.86
C PHE A 50 -15.29 -4.14 -1.67
N GLU A 51 -15.86 -3.66 -2.79
CA GLU A 51 -16.63 -4.53 -3.69
C GLU A 51 -15.81 -5.72 -4.20
N MET A 52 -14.53 -5.50 -4.52
CA MET A 52 -13.63 -6.59 -4.93
C MET A 52 -13.38 -7.55 -3.77
N ILE A 53 -12.97 -7.07 -2.60
CA ILE A 53 -12.71 -7.92 -1.42
C ILE A 53 -13.95 -8.72 -1.00
N ASP A 54 -15.13 -8.10 -1.00
CA ASP A 54 -16.39 -8.75 -0.63
C ASP A 54 -16.81 -9.80 -1.68
N SER A 55 -16.35 -9.68 -2.94
CA SER A 55 -16.61 -10.65 -4.01
C SER A 55 -15.61 -11.80 -4.04
N SER A 56 -14.31 -11.48 -4.01
CA SER A 56 -13.21 -12.43 -3.85
C SER A 56 -11.93 -11.69 -3.45
N VAL A 57 -11.13 -12.32 -2.58
CA VAL A 57 -9.80 -11.83 -2.22
C VAL A 57 -8.69 -12.32 -3.16
N ASP A 58 -9.05 -13.01 -4.26
CA ASP A 58 -8.11 -13.50 -5.25
C ASP A 58 -7.22 -12.37 -5.80
N GLY A 59 -5.91 -12.61 -5.79
CA GLY A 59 -4.91 -11.66 -6.27
C GLY A 59 -4.51 -10.58 -5.26
N PHE A 60 -5.18 -10.44 -4.11
CA PHE A 60 -4.71 -9.58 -3.03
C PHE A 60 -3.68 -10.30 -2.16
N LEU A 61 -2.66 -9.56 -1.69
CA LEU A 61 -1.73 -10.08 -0.68
C LEU A 61 -2.47 -10.28 0.67
N PRO A 62 -2.08 -11.28 1.48
CA PRO A 62 -2.67 -11.53 2.80
C PRO A 62 -2.70 -10.28 3.68
N LEU A 63 -1.61 -9.49 3.64
CA LEU A 63 -1.50 -8.24 4.37
C LEU A 63 -2.55 -7.19 3.96
N VAL A 64 -2.98 -7.16 2.69
CA VAL A 64 -4.04 -6.26 2.23
C VAL A 64 -5.39 -6.69 2.82
N VAL A 65 -5.63 -7.99 2.87
CA VAL A 65 -6.85 -8.57 3.46
C VAL A 65 -6.89 -8.30 4.97
N GLU A 66 -5.77 -8.48 5.67
CA GLU A 66 -5.62 -8.15 7.10
C GLU A 66 -5.81 -6.65 7.38
N ALA A 67 -5.40 -5.77 6.47
CA ALA A 67 -5.59 -4.34 6.59
C ALA A 67 -7.03 -3.88 6.28
N SER A 68 -7.81 -4.68 5.54
CA SER A 68 -9.17 -4.34 5.10
C SER A 68 -10.14 -3.88 6.21
N PRO A 69 -10.20 -4.50 7.41
CA PRO A 69 -11.08 -4.02 8.50
C PRO A 69 -10.68 -2.65 9.06
N LEU A 70 -9.44 -2.20 8.85
CA LEU A 70 -8.93 -0.90 9.32
C LEU A 70 -9.14 0.22 8.30
N ILE A 71 -9.55 -0.11 7.07
CA ILE A 71 -9.82 0.86 6.00
C ILE A 71 -11.24 1.39 6.15
N ARG A 72 -11.39 2.71 6.01
CA ARG A 72 -12.69 3.39 6.11
C ARG A 72 -13.50 3.14 4.85
N ARG A 73 -14.61 2.39 4.99
CA ARG A 73 -15.62 2.23 3.93
C ARG A 73 -16.25 3.59 3.60
N PRO A 74 -16.30 4.00 2.31
CA PRO A 74 -17.01 5.21 1.91
C PRO A 74 -18.52 5.00 2.00
N ASP A 75 -19.25 6.08 2.27
CA ASP A 75 -20.71 6.05 2.27
C ASP A 75 -21.24 5.82 0.84
N ALA A 76 -22.26 4.96 0.69
CA ALA A 76 -22.72 4.42 -0.59
C ALA A 76 -23.15 5.50 -1.62
N LYS A 77 -23.46 6.73 -1.19
CA LYS A 77 -23.83 7.84 -2.08
C LYS A 77 -22.68 8.48 -2.86
N ALA A 78 -21.41 8.24 -2.50
CA ALA A 78 -20.27 8.91 -3.15
C ALA A 78 -19.78 8.26 -4.48
N GLY A 79 -20.29 7.07 -4.82
CA GLY A 79 -19.74 6.21 -5.88
C GLY A 79 -20.01 6.61 -7.34
N ALA A 80 -20.97 7.47 -7.62
CA ALA A 80 -21.43 7.72 -9.00
C ALA A 80 -20.60 8.81 -9.71
N GLY A 81 -19.49 8.42 -10.34
CA GLY A 81 -18.78 9.25 -11.32
C GLY A 81 -17.42 8.68 -11.68
N VAL A 82 -17.26 8.24 -12.92
CA VAL A 82 -15.98 7.76 -13.43
C VAL A 82 -15.15 8.98 -13.84
N GLY A 83 -14.05 9.20 -13.12
CA GLY A 83 -13.01 10.16 -13.46
C GLY A 83 -11.69 9.60 -12.97
N VAL A 84 -11.08 8.71 -13.75
CA VAL A 84 -9.76 8.13 -13.44
C VAL A 84 -8.73 9.22 -13.68
N GLY A 85 -8.39 9.98 -12.64
CA GLY A 85 -7.18 10.81 -12.64
C GLY A 85 -5.97 9.91 -12.79
N ALA A 86 -5.31 9.98 -13.95
CA ALA A 86 -3.91 9.60 -14.04
C ALA A 86 -3.10 10.50 -13.08
N ASP A 87 -1.89 10.07 -12.71
CA ASP A 87 -0.87 10.91 -12.04
C ASP A 87 -0.77 10.90 -10.50
N ALA A 88 -1.14 9.82 -9.80
CA ALA A 88 -0.80 9.63 -8.37
C ALA A 88 0.39 8.66 -8.13
N ALA A 89 1.35 8.60 -9.05
CA ALA A 89 2.56 7.78 -8.91
C ALA A 89 3.82 8.64 -8.75
N ALA A 90 3.82 9.56 -7.79
CA ALA A 90 5.04 10.20 -7.30
C ALA A 90 4.78 10.78 -5.90
N GLY A 91 5.30 10.13 -4.85
CA GLY A 91 5.28 10.74 -3.53
C GLY A 91 5.29 9.75 -2.37
N ALA A 92 6.44 9.12 -2.12
CA ALA A 92 6.83 8.79 -0.75
C ALA A 92 8.35 8.87 -0.64
N SER A 93 8.76 9.93 0.04
CA SER A 93 10.11 10.38 0.35
C SER A 93 10.99 9.29 0.99
N GLN A 94 12.20 9.17 0.47
CA GLN A 94 13.47 8.84 1.14
C GLN A 94 13.38 8.41 2.62
N GLY A 95 13.23 7.10 2.85
CA GLY A 95 13.54 6.48 4.14
C GLY A 95 15.04 6.23 4.28
N LYS A 96 15.82 7.27 4.62
CA LYS A 96 17.21 7.10 5.05
C LYS A 96 17.20 6.61 6.51
N GLY A 97 17.24 5.29 6.72
CA GLY A 97 17.51 4.65 8.01
C GLY A 97 19.01 4.34 8.17
N PRO A 98 19.54 4.33 9.40
CA PRO A 98 20.95 4.57 9.68
C PRO A 98 21.79 3.29 9.54
N ALA A 99 22.94 3.38 8.88
CA ALA A 99 23.97 2.36 9.05
C ALA A 99 24.71 2.65 10.36
N ALA A 100 24.37 1.88 11.39
CA ALA A 100 25.35 1.42 12.38
C ALA A 100 26.56 0.87 11.60
N GLY A 101 27.79 1.24 11.88
CA GLY A 101 28.40 1.15 13.20
C GLY A 101 29.33 -0.05 13.15
N GLU A 102 30.49 0.11 12.52
CA GLU A 102 31.61 -0.81 12.63
C GLU A 102 32.89 0.02 12.72
N SER A 103 33.31 0.23 13.95
CA SER A 103 34.68 0.63 14.29
C SER A 103 35.54 -0.61 14.10
N LEU A 104 36.35 -0.64 13.05
CA LEU A 104 37.47 -1.56 12.94
C LEU A 104 38.74 -0.75 12.72
N SER A 105 39.56 -0.80 13.75
CA SER A 105 40.95 -0.38 13.79
C SER A 105 41.76 -1.08 12.71
N GLU A 106 42.65 -0.36 12.03
CA GLU A 106 43.82 -0.97 11.43
C GLU A 106 44.98 0.03 11.42
N PRO A 107 46.10 -0.22 12.12
CA PRO A 107 47.37 0.43 11.86
C PRO A 107 48.16 -0.41 10.85
N SER A 108 48.57 0.18 9.73
CA SER A 108 49.56 -0.44 8.84
C SER A 108 50.38 0.61 8.09
N ILE A 109 51.55 0.88 8.66
CA ILE A 109 52.84 1.12 7.98
C ILE A 109 53.10 -0.13 7.09
N PRO A 110 53.58 -0.07 5.82
CA PRO A 110 54.96 0.36 5.51
C PRO A 110 55.23 0.93 4.09
N GLY A 111 56.47 1.43 3.93
CA GLY A 111 57.10 1.83 2.67
C GLY A 111 58.32 2.68 2.90
#